data_AF-A0A0W8FXZ2-F1
#
_entry.id   AF-A0A0W8FXZ2-F1
#
_cell.length_a   1.000
_cell.length_b   1.000
_cell.length_c   1.000
_cell.angle_alpha   90.00
_cell.angle_beta   90.00
_cell.angle_gamma   90.00
#
_symmetry.space_group_name_H-M   'P 1'
#
loop_
_entity.id
_entity.type
_entity.pdbx_description
1 polymer ?
#
loop_
_entity_poly.entity_id
_entity_poly.type
_entity_poly.pdbx_seq_one_letter_code
_entity_poly.pdbx_strand_id
1 'polypeptide(L)'
;MKTNSNNKFNQETIDLIINSAYGSAGLINKIKVWFLIRKNVELKNLYNDYKRTAKSVHSLDKDEMPDYVLQKLESKTGIELNTNETSFISDLTSLIFAKPQLAFIATAVIIGVLLSSVLFKESQIENNYSPLEIELANKQTREALAIVSRIFSSTQTKLTEEIIPNNVAKPINESFDYVNNLFKKGDI
;
A
#
# COMPACT_ATOMS: atom_id res chain seq x y z
N MET A 1 9.63 -22.64 9.35
CA MET A 1 8.71 -21.97 10.30
C MET A 1 7.32 -22.06 9.70
N LYS A 2 6.42 -22.87 10.29
CA LYS A 2 5.04 -23.03 9.81
C LYS A 2 4.26 -21.79 10.25
N THR A 3 3.87 -20.95 9.31
CA THR A 3 2.97 -19.83 9.56
C THR A 3 1.57 -20.37 9.79
N ASN A 4 1.16 -20.43 11.06
CA ASN A 4 -0.25 -20.44 11.43
C ASN A 4 -0.80 -19.03 11.22
N SER A 5 -1.10 -18.70 9.96
CA SER A 5 -2.09 -17.69 9.66
C SER A 5 -3.31 -18.44 9.15
N ASN A 6 -4.45 -18.26 9.81
CA ASN A 6 -5.76 -18.71 9.35
C ASN A 6 -6.22 -17.94 8.09
N ASN A 7 -5.28 -17.53 7.23
CA ASN A 7 -5.56 -16.92 5.94
C ASN A 7 -5.54 -18.03 4.88
N LYS A 8 -6.67 -18.20 4.23
CA LYS A 8 -6.90 -19.18 3.16
C LYS A 8 -5.96 -18.98 1.94
N PHE A 9 -5.20 -17.88 1.88
CA PHE A 9 -4.37 -17.49 0.75
C PHE A 9 -2.95 -17.08 1.17
N ASN A 10 -2.00 -17.30 0.24
CA ASN A 10 -0.60 -16.88 0.36
C ASN A 10 -0.48 -15.35 0.52
N GLN A 11 0.48 -14.91 1.33
CA GLN A 11 0.72 -13.50 1.67
C GLN A 11 1.13 -12.67 0.45
N GLU A 12 1.94 -13.23 -0.45
CA GLU A 12 2.30 -12.57 -1.72
C GLU A 12 1.07 -12.24 -2.59
N THR A 13 0.05 -13.10 -2.56
CA THR A 13 -1.20 -12.87 -3.29
C THR A 13 -1.98 -11.72 -2.68
N ILE A 14 -1.99 -11.60 -1.36
CA ILE A 14 -2.66 -10.51 -0.64
C ILE A 14 -1.96 -9.17 -0.97
N ASP A 15 -0.64 -9.13 -0.90
CA ASP A 15 0.14 -7.91 -1.20
C ASP A 15 -0.06 -7.46 -2.65
N LEU A 16 -0.11 -8.42 -3.59
CA LEU A 16 -0.39 -8.13 -4.99
C LEU A 16 -1.79 -7.52 -5.20
N ILE A 17 -2.79 -8.02 -4.48
CA ILE A 17 -4.17 -7.49 -4.50
C ILE A 17 -4.21 -6.06 -3.97
N ILE A 18 -3.58 -5.81 -2.81
CA ILE A 18 -3.57 -4.49 -2.16
C ILE A 18 -2.86 -3.46 -3.04
N ASN A 19 -1.65 -3.76 -3.52
CA ASN A 19 -0.89 -2.87 -4.41
C ASN A 19 -1.66 -2.57 -5.70
N SER A 20 -2.37 -3.55 -6.23
CA SER A 20 -3.21 -3.34 -7.42
C SER A 20 -4.44 -2.49 -7.14
N ALA A 21 -4.99 -2.54 -5.93
CA ALA A 21 -6.13 -1.73 -5.50
C ALA A 21 -5.74 -0.26 -5.26
N TYR A 22 -4.56 0.00 -4.70
CA TYR A 22 -4.00 1.35 -4.51
C TYR A 22 -3.39 1.96 -5.78
N GLY A 23 -3.28 1.18 -6.86
CA GLY A 23 -2.82 1.66 -8.16
C GLY A 23 -1.30 1.59 -8.39
N SER A 24 -0.52 1.21 -7.37
CA SER A 24 0.95 1.10 -7.41
C SER A 24 1.48 -0.10 -8.20
N ALA A 25 0.64 -1.09 -8.50
CA ALA A 25 1.05 -2.24 -9.29
C ALA A 25 1.19 -1.92 -10.80
N GLY A 26 2.23 -2.49 -11.42
CA GLY A 26 2.44 -2.44 -12.88
C GLY A 26 1.33 -3.15 -13.68
N LEU A 27 1.27 -2.89 -14.99
CA LEU A 27 0.23 -3.39 -15.90
C LEU A 27 0.08 -4.93 -15.86
N ILE A 28 1.21 -5.65 -15.89
CA ILE A 28 1.23 -7.12 -15.86
C ILE A 28 0.60 -7.66 -14.56
N ASN A 29 0.91 -7.02 -13.43
CA ASN A 29 0.38 -7.40 -12.12
C ASN A 29 -1.11 -7.09 -12.00
N LYS A 30 -1.58 -5.98 -12.59
CA LYS A 30 -3.02 -5.66 -12.68
C LYS A 30 -3.79 -6.71 -13.47
N ILE A 31 -3.24 -7.19 -14.60
CA ILE A 31 -3.84 -8.28 -15.39
C ILE A 31 -3.88 -9.57 -14.57
N LYS A 32 -2.77 -9.92 -13.90
CA LYS A 32 -2.71 -11.11 -13.03
C LYS A 32 -3.78 -11.05 -11.93
N VAL A 33 -3.94 -9.91 -11.27
CA VAL A 33 -4.99 -9.68 -10.27
C VAL A 33 -6.38 -9.81 -10.87
N TRP A 34 -6.62 -9.27 -12.06
CA TRP A 34 -7.92 -9.39 -12.74
C TRP A 34 -8.33 -10.86 -12.94
N PHE A 35 -7.39 -11.72 -13.32
CA PHE A 35 -7.64 -13.16 -13.41
C PHE A 35 -7.89 -13.82 -12.04
N LEU A 36 -7.15 -13.42 -11.01
CA LEU A 36 -7.29 -13.98 -9.65
C LEU A 36 -8.65 -13.63 -9.02
N ILE A 37 -9.08 -12.38 -9.09
CA ILE A 37 -10.37 -11.93 -8.54
C ILE A 37 -11.57 -12.48 -9.33
N ARG A 38 -11.38 -12.83 -10.60
CA ARG A 38 -12.44 -13.46 -11.40
C ARG A 38 -12.72 -14.89 -10.94
N LYS A 39 -11.70 -15.60 -10.47
CA LYS A 39 -11.80 -16.99 -10.01
C LYS A 39 -12.17 -17.12 -8.54
N ASN A 40 -11.92 -16.08 -7.73
CA ASN A 40 -12.09 -16.14 -6.29
C ASN A 40 -12.86 -14.94 -5.74
N VAL A 41 -14.04 -15.21 -5.18
CA VAL A 41 -14.96 -14.20 -4.65
C VAL A 41 -14.38 -13.49 -3.41
N GLU A 42 -13.65 -14.21 -2.54
CA GLU A 42 -13.02 -13.62 -1.35
C GLU A 42 -11.95 -12.58 -1.74
N LEU A 43 -11.07 -12.92 -2.70
CA LEU A 43 -10.06 -11.99 -3.21
C LEU A 43 -10.67 -10.79 -3.94
N LYS A 44 -11.80 -10.98 -4.61
CA LYS A 44 -12.56 -9.90 -5.25
C LYS A 44 -13.09 -8.90 -4.23
N ASN A 45 -13.64 -9.39 -3.12
CA ASN A 45 -14.14 -8.53 -2.04
C ASN A 45 -12.99 -7.74 -1.41
N LEU A 46 -11.87 -8.40 -1.12
CA LEU A 46 -10.66 -7.76 -0.59
C LEU A 46 -10.17 -6.64 -1.52
N TYR A 47 -10.05 -6.92 -2.83
CA TYR A 47 -9.66 -5.92 -3.82
C TYR A 47 -10.60 -4.70 -3.83
N ASN A 48 -11.92 -4.94 -3.78
CA ASN A 48 -12.91 -3.88 -3.81
C ASN A 48 -12.87 -3.00 -2.55
N ASP A 49 -12.66 -3.58 -1.38
CA ASP A 49 -12.55 -2.83 -0.13
C ASP A 49 -11.36 -1.89 -0.17
N TYR A 50 -10.17 -2.40 -0.51
CA TYR A 50 -8.99 -1.55 -0.64
C TYR A 50 -9.11 -0.52 -1.77
N LYS A 51 -9.75 -0.87 -2.88
CA LYS A 51 -9.99 0.07 -3.99
C LYS A 51 -10.91 1.21 -3.56
N ARG A 52 -11.93 0.92 -2.75
CA ARG A 52 -12.83 1.93 -2.18
C ARG A 52 -12.08 2.84 -1.22
N THR A 53 -11.24 2.29 -0.34
CA THR A 53 -10.37 3.09 0.55
C THR A 53 -9.43 3.99 -0.25
N ALA A 54 -8.75 3.43 -1.25
CA ALA A 54 -7.84 4.18 -2.11
C ALA A 54 -8.57 5.32 -2.85
N LYS A 55 -9.81 5.09 -3.29
CA LYS A 55 -10.64 6.13 -3.91
C LYS A 55 -11.01 7.23 -2.91
N SER A 56 -11.36 6.87 -1.68
CA SER A 56 -11.69 7.81 -0.62
C SER A 56 -10.50 8.69 -0.23
N VAL A 57 -9.29 8.13 -0.21
CA VAL A 57 -8.05 8.88 0.05
C VAL A 57 -7.71 9.79 -1.13
N HIS A 58 -7.84 9.30 -2.36
CA HIS A 58 -7.59 10.11 -3.56
C HIS A 58 -8.62 11.24 -3.76
N SER A 59 -9.81 11.13 -3.17
CA SER A 59 -10.84 12.16 -3.23
C SER A 59 -10.72 13.20 -2.12
N LEU A 60 -9.72 13.11 -1.24
CA LEU A 60 -9.43 14.20 -0.31
C LEU A 60 -8.99 15.43 -1.12
N ASP A 61 -9.56 16.58 -0.76
CA ASP A 61 -9.19 17.84 -1.41
C ASP A 61 -7.68 18.06 -1.26
N LYS A 62 -7.05 18.36 -2.38
CA LYS A 62 -5.64 18.70 -2.41
C LYS A 62 -5.54 20.15 -1.99
N ASP A 63 -5.00 20.40 -0.81
CA ASP A 63 -4.63 21.75 -0.43
C ASP A 63 -3.63 22.30 -1.45
N GLU A 64 -3.91 23.49 -1.96
CA GLU A 64 -3.02 24.18 -2.88
C GLU A 64 -1.71 24.51 -2.17
N MET A 65 -0.60 24.19 -2.82
CA MET A 65 0.72 24.48 -2.27
C MET A 65 0.93 26.00 -2.26
N PRO A 66 1.36 26.60 -1.15
CA PRO A 66 1.52 28.05 -1.07
C PRO A 66 2.49 28.59 -2.13
N ASP A 67 2.13 29.72 -2.75
CA ASP A 67 2.88 30.35 -3.86
C ASP A 67 4.34 30.64 -3.52
N TYR A 68 4.66 30.90 -2.26
CA TYR A 68 6.05 31.14 -1.82
C TYR A 68 6.96 29.92 -2.03
N VAL A 69 6.40 28.71 -2.01
CA VAL A 69 7.13 27.46 -2.25
C VAL A 69 7.40 27.30 -3.74
N LEU A 70 6.42 27.63 -4.59
CA LEU A 70 6.55 27.60 -6.05
C LEU A 70 7.59 28.61 -6.53
N GLN A 71 7.53 29.86 -6.07
CA GLN A 71 8.54 30.88 -6.40
C GLN A 71 9.96 30.49 -5.94
N LYS A 72 10.08 29.82 -4.79
CA LYS A 72 11.37 29.34 -4.27
C LYS A 72 11.94 28.18 -5.10
N LEU A 73 11.09 27.38 -5.71
CA LEU A 73 11.48 26.34 -6.66
C LEU A 73 11.91 26.95 -7.99
N GLU A 74 11.08 27.80 -8.58
CA GLU A 74 11.37 28.48 -9.85
C GLU A 74 12.66 29.30 -9.79
N SER A 75 12.88 30.05 -8.71
CA SER A 75 14.12 30.81 -8.49
C SER A 75 15.38 29.95 -8.31
N LYS A 76 15.24 28.68 -7.90
CA LYS A 76 16.36 27.75 -7.71
C LYS A 76 16.62 26.85 -8.91
N THR A 77 15.59 26.51 -9.67
CA THR A 77 15.69 25.58 -10.80
C THR A 77 15.68 26.28 -12.16
N GLY A 78 15.18 27.52 -12.24
CA GLY A 78 15.11 28.31 -13.47
C GLY A 78 14.09 27.82 -14.49
N ILE A 79 13.11 27.02 -14.07
CA ILE A 79 12.09 26.41 -14.94
C ILE A 79 10.75 27.11 -14.70
N GLU A 80 10.21 27.78 -15.72
CA GLU A 80 8.83 28.30 -15.71
C GLU A 80 7.82 27.15 -15.77
N LEU A 81 6.94 27.06 -14.77
CA LEU A 81 5.88 26.06 -14.72
C LEU A 81 4.68 26.53 -15.56
N ASN A 82 4.74 26.29 -16.87
CA ASN A 82 3.66 26.64 -17.79
C ASN A 82 2.51 25.60 -17.70
N THR A 83 1.32 26.04 -17.28
CA THR A 83 0.13 25.20 -17.02
C THR A 83 -0.77 24.99 -18.25
N ASN A 84 -0.33 25.38 -19.45
CA ASN A 84 -1.09 25.14 -20.67
C ASN A 84 -0.95 23.67 -21.11
N GLU A 85 -1.91 22.84 -20.69
CA GLU A 85 -2.03 21.45 -21.11
C GLU A 85 -2.38 21.36 -22.62
N THR A 86 -1.37 21.37 -23.48
CA THR A 86 -1.51 20.75 -24.78
C THR A 86 -1.53 19.24 -24.58
N SER A 87 -2.70 18.63 -24.78
CA SER A 87 -2.88 17.20 -24.57
C SER A 87 -1.95 16.42 -25.51
N PHE A 88 -1.00 15.69 -24.93
CA PHE A 88 0.00 14.89 -25.65
C PHE A 88 -0.61 13.99 -26.75
N ILE A 89 -1.85 13.52 -26.54
CA ILE A 89 -2.56 12.68 -27.51
C ILE A 89 -3.06 13.48 -28.73
N SER A 90 -3.46 14.73 -28.55
CA SER A 90 -3.83 15.64 -29.65
C SER A 90 -2.64 15.89 -30.57
N ASP A 91 -1.48 16.18 -29.98
CA ASP A 91 -0.26 16.46 -30.75
C ASP A 91 0.23 15.19 -31.47
N LEU A 92 0.19 14.04 -30.80
CA LEU A 92 0.58 12.76 -31.38
C LEU A 92 -0.30 12.35 -32.55
N THR A 93 -1.63 12.52 -32.44
CA THR A 93 -2.56 12.19 -33.52
C THR A 93 -2.40 13.11 -34.73
N SER A 94 -2.21 14.42 -34.50
CA SER A 94 -1.96 15.37 -35.59
C SER A 94 -0.69 15.03 -36.40
N LEU A 95 0.36 14.54 -35.72
CA LEU A 95 1.63 14.19 -36.34
C LEU A 95 1.53 12.92 -37.20
N ILE A 96 0.68 11.97 -36.81
CA ILE A 96 0.40 10.73 -37.56
C ILE A 96 -0.34 11.04 -38.87
N PHE A 97 -1.33 11.95 -38.84
CA PHE A 97 -2.10 12.31 -40.04
C PHE A 97 -1.35 13.28 -40.96
N ALA A 98 -0.57 14.22 -40.41
CA ALA A 98 0.14 15.21 -41.21
C ALA A 98 1.40 14.64 -41.90
N LYS A 99 2.10 13.69 -41.27
CA LYS A 99 3.36 13.13 -41.78
C LYS A 99 3.49 11.62 -41.48
N PRO A 100 2.81 10.76 -42.26
CA PRO A 100 2.75 9.32 -42.01
C PRO A 100 4.14 8.63 -42.01
N GLN A 101 5.09 9.16 -42.77
CA GLN A 101 6.48 8.68 -42.80
C GLN A 101 7.21 8.84 -41.46
N LEU A 102 6.95 9.90 -40.71
CA LEU A 102 7.55 10.10 -39.38
C LEU A 102 6.91 9.17 -38.35
N ALA A 103 5.59 8.95 -38.45
CA ALA A 103 4.87 8.00 -37.61
C ALA A 103 5.35 6.56 -37.81
N PHE A 104 5.65 6.16 -39.06
CA PHE A 104 6.22 4.86 -39.36
C PHE A 104 7.60 4.66 -38.72
N ILE A 105 8.50 5.64 -38.86
CA ILE A 105 9.85 5.58 -38.25
C ILE A 105 9.74 5.52 -36.72
N ALA A 106 8.93 6.38 -36.11
CA ALA A 106 8.72 6.39 -34.66
C ALA A 106 8.18 5.04 -34.15
N THR A 107 7.21 4.47 -34.88
CA THR A 107 6.60 3.18 -34.52
C THR A 107 7.60 2.03 -34.68
N ALA A 108 8.39 2.02 -35.76
CA ALA A 108 9.44 1.03 -35.97
C ALA A 108 10.51 1.08 -34.88
N VAL A 109 10.90 2.28 -34.42
CA VAL A 109 11.83 2.45 -33.29
C VAL A 109 11.22 1.91 -31.99
N ILE A 110 9.96 2.25 -31.68
CA ILE A 110 9.28 1.77 -30.47
C ILE A 110 9.19 0.24 -30.48
N ILE A 111 8.76 -0.35 -31.60
CA ILE A 111 8.67 -1.81 -31.75
C ILE A 111 10.07 -2.43 -31.63
N GLY A 112 11.09 -1.83 -32.24
CA GLY A 112 12.48 -2.28 -32.15
C GLY A 112 12.99 -2.31 -30.72
N VAL A 113 12.74 -1.27 -29.93
CA VAL A 113 13.12 -1.19 -28.50
C VAL A 113 12.36 -2.21 -27.65
N LEU A 114 11.07 -2.41 -27.92
CA LEU A 114 10.27 -3.41 -27.21
C LEU A 114 10.77 -4.84 -27.52
N LEU A 115 11.05 -5.14 -28.78
CA LEU A 115 11.60 -6.42 -29.19
C LEU A 115 13.01 -6.63 -28.64
N SER A 116 13.85 -5.59 -28.64
CA SER A 116 15.18 -5.68 -28.04
C SER A 116 15.10 -5.93 -26.53
N SER A 117 14.17 -5.31 -25.80
CA SER A 117 13.99 -5.57 -24.36
C SER A 117 13.60 -7.02 -24.06
N VAL A 118 12.83 -7.66 -24.95
CA VAL A 118 12.45 -9.07 -24.80
C VAL A 118 13.58 -10.01 -25.17
N LEU A 119 14.33 -9.70 -26.23
CA LEU A 119 15.41 -10.53 -26.76
C LEU A 119 16.71 -10.40 -25.95
N PHE A 120 17.02 -9.20 -25.45
CA PHE A 120 18.17 -8.91 -24.59
C PHE A 120 17.74 -8.85 -23.13
N LYS A 121 16.97 -9.86 -22.69
CA LYS A 121 16.63 -10.01 -21.28
C LYS A 121 17.93 -10.27 -20.52
N GLU A 122 18.35 -9.29 -19.74
CA GLU A 122 19.52 -9.38 -18.87
C GLU A 122 19.40 -10.67 -18.04
N SER A 123 20.44 -11.50 -18.05
CA SER A 123 20.46 -12.74 -17.27
C SER A 123 20.15 -12.35 -15.83
N GLN A 124 19.08 -12.90 -15.26
CA GLN A 124 18.70 -12.61 -13.90
C GLN A 124 19.93 -12.88 -13.03
N ILE A 125 20.46 -11.84 -12.40
CA ILE A 125 21.59 -11.98 -11.48
C ILE A 125 21.08 -12.92 -10.40
N GLU A 126 21.52 -14.17 -10.48
CA GLU A 126 21.19 -15.20 -9.51
C GLU A 126 21.96 -14.80 -8.25
N ASN A 127 21.28 -14.10 -7.34
CA ASN A 127 21.85 -13.66 -6.08
C ASN A 127 22.13 -14.92 -5.24
N ASN A 128 23.31 -15.50 -5.43
CA ASN A 128 23.82 -16.63 -4.67
C ASN A 128 24.33 -16.12 -3.34
N TYR A 129 23.45 -16.08 -2.34
CA TYR A 129 23.82 -15.73 -0.97
C TYR A 129 24.73 -16.79 -0.37
N SER A 130 25.75 -16.35 0.36
CA SER A 130 26.60 -17.24 1.13
C SER A 130 25.83 -17.88 2.29
N PRO A 131 26.13 -19.13 2.68
CA PRO A 131 25.57 -19.74 3.90
C PRO A 131 25.71 -18.85 5.15
N LEU A 132 26.80 -18.07 5.23
CA LEU A 132 27.05 -17.15 6.34
C LEU A 132 26.06 -15.97 6.34
N GLU A 133 25.71 -15.43 5.16
CA GLU A 133 24.73 -14.35 5.03
C GLU A 133 23.33 -14.84 5.41
N ILE A 134 23.00 -16.07 5.01
CA ILE A 134 21.75 -16.74 5.37
C ILE A 134 21.68 -16.97 6.89
N GLU A 135 22.78 -17.41 7.51
CA GLU A 135 22.83 -17.61 8.96
C GLU A 135 22.68 -16.29 9.73
N LEU A 136 23.36 -15.24 9.30
CA LEU A 136 23.27 -13.91 9.89
C LEU A 136 21.84 -13.36 9.79
N ALA A 137 21.22 -13.46 8.61
CA ALA A 137 19.84 -13.02 8.39
C ALA A 137 18.84 -13.80 9.28
N ASN A 138 19.04 -15.11 9.42
CA ASN A 138 18.23 -15.93 10.31
C ASN A 138 18.38 -15.52 11.78
N LYS A 139 19.60 -15.22 12.23
CA LYS A 139 19.86 -14.74 13.58
C LYS A 139 19.15 -13.41 13.84
N GLN A 140 19.33 -12.43 12.96
CA GLN A 140 18.68 -11.12 13.08
C GLN A 140 17.16 -11.24 13.10
N THR A 141 16.60 -12.10 12.25
CA THR A 141 15.15 -12.37 12.20
C THR A 141 14.64 -12.94 13.52
N ARG A 142 15.35 -13.91 14.10
CA ARG A 142 14.98 -14.50 15.40
C ARG A 142 15.02 -13.47 16.52
N GLU A 143 16.05 -12.61 16.55
CA GLU A 143 16.18 -11.55 17.55
C GLU A 143 15.05 -10.52 17.43
N ALA A 144 14.73 -10.07 16.21
CA ALA A 144 13.63 -9.16 15.97
C ALA A 144 12.27 -9.76 16.40
N LEU A 145 12.02 -11.02 16.05
CA LEU A 145 10.80 -11.75 16.45
C LEU A 145 10.70 -11.89 17.97
N ALA A 146 11.82 -12.13 18.67
CA ALA A 146 11.84 -12.23 20.11
C ALA A 146 11.49 -10.89 20.78
N ILE A 147 11.98 -9.77 20.24
CA ILE A 147 11.62 -8.42 20.71
C ILE A 147 10.13 -8.17 20.53
N VAL A 148 9.59 -8.45 19.34
CA VAL A 148 8.17 -8.28 19.04
C VAL A 148 7.31 -9.13 19.98
N SER A 149 7.68 -10.40 20.18
CA SER A 149 7.00 -11.31 21.12
C SER A 149 6.99 -10.75 22.55
N ARG A 150 8.12 -10.22 23.03
CA ARG A 150 8.20 -9.60 24.36
C ARG A 150 7.29 -8.37 24.47
N ILE A 151 7.23 -7.53 23.45
CA ILE A 151 6.34 -6.36 23.43
C ILE A 151 4.88 -6.79 23.49
N PHE A 152 4.47 -7.79 22.70
CA PHE A 152 3.10 -8.29 22.72
C PHE A 152 2.71 -8.88 24.08
N SER A 153 3.57 -9.73 24.65
CA SER A 153 3.31 -10.32 25.98
C SER A 153 3.22 -9.24 27.06
N SER A 154 4.15 -8.28 27.08
CA SER A 154 4.12 -7.17 28.04
C SER A 154 2.88 -6.29 27.87
N THR A 155 2.47 -6.03 26.63
CA THR A 155 1.27 -5.24 26.33
C THR A 155 0.01 -5.99 26.77
N GLN A 156 -0.06 -7.29 26.51
CA GLN A 156 -1.18 -8.13 26.93
C GLN A 156 -1.31 -8.12 28.45
N THR A 157 -0.23 -8.42 29.18
CA THR A 157 -0.21 -8.37 30.65
C THR A 157 -0.65 -7.02 31.17
N LYS A 158 -0.08 -5.93 30.66
CA LYS A 158 -0.43 -4.57 31.09
C LYS A 158 -1.90 -4.26 30.82
N LEU A 159 -2.42 -4.66 29.68
CA LEU A 159 -3.83 -4.44 29.33
C LEU A 159 -4.75 -5.24 30.24
N THR A 160 -4.49 -6.53 30.46
CA THR A 160 -5.40 -7.43 31.18
C THR A 160 -5.32 -7.32 32.69
N GLU A 161 -4.13 -7.05 33.24
CA GLU A 161 -3.91 -7.05 34.69
C GLU A 161 -3.94 -5.64 35.28
N GLU A 162 -3.54 -4.62 34.52
CA GLU A 162 -3.51 -3.25 35.02
C GLU A 162 -4.64 -2.39 34.46
N ILE A 163 -4.72 -2.24 33.13
CA ILE A 163 -5.61 -1.25 32.51
C ILE A 163 -7.08 -1.66 32.61
N ILE A 164 -7.45 -2.87 32.17
CA ILE A 164 -8.86 -3.31 32.19
C ILE A 164 -9.40 -3.34 33.63
N PRO A 165 -8.73 -3.94 34.63
CA PRO A 165 -9.29 -4.01 35.97
C PRO A 165 -9.39 -2.63 36.64
N ASN A 166 -8.34 -1.81 36.55
CA ASN A 166 -8.27 -0.56 37.32
C ASN A 166 -8.93 0.62 36.63
N ASN A 167 -8.84 0.71 35.29
CA ASN A 167 -9.30 1.88 34.55
C ASN A 167 -10.67 1.66 33.89
N VAL A 168 -11.16 0.42 33.84
CA VAL A 168 -12.46 0.09 33.22
C VAL A 168 -13.39 -0.60 34.22
N ALA A 169 -13.03 -1.80 34.69
CA ALA A 169 -13.94 -2.60 35.52
C ALA A 169 -14.25 -1.93 36.86
N LYS A 170 -13.23 -1.40 37.55
CA LYS A 170 -13.42 -0.74 38.85
C LYS A 170 -14.31 0.53 38.77
N PRO A 171 -14.06 1.51 37.87
CA PRO A 171 -14.96 2.67 37.73
C PRO A 171 -16.40 2.30 37.35
N ILE A 172 -16.58 1.26 36.52
CA ILE A 172 -17.92 0.77 36.16
C ILE A 172 -18.64 0.21 37.39
N ASN A 173 -17.96 -0.62 38.18
CA ASN A 173 -18.53 -1.17 39.41
C ASN A 173 -18.87 -0.08 40.42
N GLU A 174 -17.98 0.90 40.61
CA GLU A 174 -18.24 2.08 41.47
C GLU A 174 -19.46 2.87 40.99
N SER A 175 -19.67 2.98 39.68
CA SER A 175 -20.85 3.65 39.10
C SER A 175 -22.14 2.87 39.39
N PHE A 176 -22.12 1.54 39.26
CA PHE A 176 -23.26 0.70 39.61
C PHE A 176 -23.59 0.76 41.10
N ASP A 177 -22.57 0.75 41.96
CA ASP A 177 -22.74 0.88 43.41
C ASP A 177 -23.33 2.26 43.77
N TYR A 178 -22.87 3.33 43.12
CA TYR A 178 -23.41 4.67 43.30
C TYR A 178 -24.90 4.73 42.94
N VAL A 179 -25.29 4.20 41.78
CA VAL A 179 -26.68 4.13 41.32
C VAL A 179 -27.54 3.33 42.30
N ASN A 180 -27.07 2.14 42.71
CA ASN A 180 -27.79 1.32 43.69
C ASN A 180 -27.98 2.02 45.03
N ASN A 181 -26.98 2.78 45.49
CA ASN A 181 -27.07 3.55 46.74
C ASN A 181 -28.03 4.73 46.65
N LEU A 182 -28.19 5.34 45.46
CA LEU A 182 -29.21 6.37 45.24
C LEU A 182 -30.62 5.78 45.31
N PHE A 183 -30.85 4.63 44.66
CA PHE A 183 -32.17 3.99 44.67
C PHE A 183 -32.54 3.40 46.04
N LYS A 184 -31.58 2.81 46.78
CA LYS A 184 -31.82 2.34 48.16
C LYS A 184 -32.15 3.46 49.15
N LYS A 185 -31.71 4.70 48.90
CA LYS A 185 -32.05 5.88 49.72
C LYS A 185 -33.35 6.56 49.29
N GLY A 186 -33.84 6.28 48.08
CA GLY A 186 -35.08 6.83 47.53
C GLY A 186 -36.33 6.03 47.88
N ASP A 187 -36.18 4.80 48.39
CA ASP A 187 -37.27 4.03 49.00
C ASP A 187 -37.59 4.59 50.40
N ILE A 188 -38.32 5.71 50.44
CA ILE A 188 -39.03 6.26 51.63
C ILE A 188 -40.51 6.28 51.31
#